data_AF-A0A5K1FTA0-F1
#
_entry.id   AF-A0A5K1FTA0-F1
#
_cell.length_a   1.000
_cell.length_b   1.000
_cell.length_c   1.000
_cell.angle_alpha   90.00
_cell.angle_beta   90.00
_cell.angle_gamma   90.00
#
_symmetry.space_group_name_H-M   'P 1'
#
loop_
_entity.id
_entity.type
_entity.pdbx_description
1 polymer ?
#
loop_
_entity_poly.entity_id
_entity_poly.type
_entity_poly.pdbx_seq_one_letter_code
_entity_poly.pdbx_strand_id
1 'polypeptide(L)' 'KKKRLLEIFGNWCDKVVDLILATDEEEILRRDIYDRVPVLNWSKGRVALLGDSIHAMQPNLGQGGCMAIE' A
#
# COMPACT_ATOMS: atom_id res chain seq x y z
N LYS A 1 2.25 -5.10 17.00
CA LYS A 1 2.71 -4.83 15.62
C LYS A 1 4.23 -4.81 15.56
N LYS A 2 4.90 -4.08 16.45
CA LYS A 2 6.37 -4.06 16.56
C LYS A 2 7.00 -5.45 16.73
N LYS A 3 6.44 -6.30 17.61
CA LYS A 3 6.91 -7.69 17.81
C LYS A 3 7.04 -8.47 16.49
N ARG A 4 6.01 -8.43 15.64
CA ARG A 4 6.01 -9.10 14.33
C ARG A 4 7.07 -8.52 13.39
N LEU A 5 7.26 -7.19 13.40
CA LEU A 5 8.31 -6.55 12.60
C LEU A 5 9.70 -7.02 13.06
N LEU A 6 9.94 -7.16 14.36
CA LEU A 6 11.19 -7.69 14.89
C LEU A 6 11.37 -9.19 14.60
N GLU A 7 10.31 -9.99 14.57
CA GLU A 7 10.39 -11.39 14.13
C GLU A 7 10.81 -11.51 12.65
N ILE A 8 10.40 -10.57 11.80
CA ILE A 8 10.71 -10.58 10.35
C ILE A 8 12.08 -9.92 10.07
N PHE A 9 12.38 -8.80 10.72
CA PHE A 9 13.52 -7.94 10.40
C PHE A 9 14.59 -7.86 11.51
N GLY A 10 14.45 -8.59 12.61
CA GLY A 10 15.38 -8.52 13.75
C GLY A 10 16.81 -8.94 13.44
N ASN A 11 17.02 -9.68 12.34
CA ASN A 11 18.35 -10.08 11.85
C ASN A 11 18.84 -9.21 10.67
N TRP A 12 18.18 -8.09 10.37
CA TRP A 12 18.65 -7.14 9.37
C TRP A 12 19.69 -6.19 9.98
N CYS A 13 20.02 -5.08 9.31
CA CYS A 13 21.02 -4.17 9.84
C CYS A 13 20.48 -3.41 11.05
N ASP A 14 21.39 -3.07 11.97
CA ASP A 14 21.07 -2.42 13.26
C ASP A 14 20.19 -1.18 13.07
N LYS A 15 20.47 -0.38 12.03
CA LYS A 15 19.68 0.82 11.71
C LYS A 15 18.19 0.54 11.49
N VAL A 16 17.84 -0.58 10.85
CA VAL A 16 16.43 -0.95 10.63
C VAL A 16 15.78 -1.35 11.96
N VAL A 17 16.49 -2.12 12.78
CA VAL A 17 16.01 -2.54 14.10
C VAL A 17 15.81 -1.33 15.01
N ASP A 18 16.77 -0.40 15.04
CA ASP A 18 16.71 0.85 15.82
C ASP A 18 15.49 1.69 15.44
N LEU A 19 15.21 1.85 14.14
CA LEU A 19 14.03 2.58 13.67
C LEU A 19 12.72 1.90 14.09
N ILE A 20 12.64 0.57 14.01
CA ILE A 20 11.47 -0.19 14.47
C ILE A 20 11.27 -0.02 15.98
N LEU A 21 12.34 -0.04 16.77
CA LEU A 21 12.28 0.16 18.22
C LEU A 21 11.86 1.59 18.59
N ALA A 22 12.36 2.60 17.87
CA ALA A 22 12.08 4.01 18.10
C ALA A 22 10.66 4.44 17.69
N THR A 23 9.97 3.70 16.82
CA THR A 23 8.63 4.05 16.35
C THR A 23 7.58 3.62 17.38
N ASP A 24 6.71 4.53 17.83
CA ASP A 24 5.64 4.19 18.77
C ASP A 24 4.67 3.13 18.21
N GLU A 25 4.20 2.22 19.06
CA GLU A 25 3.37 1.09 18.63
C GLU A 25 2.06 1.54 17.95
N GLU A 26 1.50 2.68 18.36
CA GLU A 26 0.29 3.26 17.78
C GLU A 26 0.51 3.81 16.37
N GLU A 27 1.71 4.36 16.10
CA GLU A 27 2.12 4.90 14.80
C GLU A 27 2.43 3.81 13.76
N ILE A 28 2.61 2.55 14.19
CA ILE A 28 2.78 1.44 13.27
C ILE A 28 1.43 1.08 12.65
N LEU A 29 1.28 1.33 11.35
CA LEU A 29 0.07 0.99 10.60
C LEU A 29 0.30 -0.23 9.72
N ARG A 30 -0.56 -1.24 9.84
CA ARG A 30 -0.62 -2.36 8.91
C ARG A 30 -1.83 -2.18 8.02
N ARG A 31 -1.61 -2.09 6.71
CA ARG A 31 -2.65 -2.12 5.68
C ARG A 31 -2.39 -3.32 4.80
N ASP A 32 -3.38 -4.20 4.69
CA ASP A 32 -3.28 -5.34 3.78
C ASP A 32 -3.48 -4.84 2.34
N ILE A 33 -2.71 -5.40 1.40
CA ILE A 33 -2.78 -5.05 -0.02
C ILE A 33 -3.70 -6.07 -0.69
N TYR A 34 -4.72 -5.57 -1.39
CA TYR A 34 -5.64 -6.38 -2.18
C TYR A 34 -5.48 -6.02 -3.65
N ASP A 35 -5.58 -7.03 -4.50
CA ASP A 35 -5.51 -6.88 -5.95
C ASP A 35 -6.83 -7.35 -6.60
N ARG A 36 -7.13 -6.83 -7.78
CA ARG A 36 -8.33 -7.15 -8.55
C ARG A 36 -7.96 -7.30 -10.02
N VAL A 37 -8.55 -8.30 -10.67
CA VAL A 37 -8.42 -8.48 -12.13
C VAL A 37 -8.86 -7.20 -12.87
N PRO A 38 -8.08 -6.71 -13.85
CA PRO A 38 -8.41 -5.52 -14.62
C PRO A 38 -9.79 -5.60 -15.27
N VAL A 39 -10.51 -4.49 -15.28
CA VAL A 39 -11.80 -4.35 -15.98
C VAL A 39 -11.57 -3.52 -17.24
N LEU A 40 -12.08 -3.97 -18.39
CA LEU A 40 -11.88 -3.26 -19.68
C LEU A 40 -12.97 -2.22 -19.99
N ASN A 41 -14.13 -2.28 -19.30
CA ASN A 41 -15.24 -1.35 -19.48
C ASN A 41 -15.36 -0.44 -18.26
N TRP A 42 -14.98 0.83 -18.42
CA TRP A 42 -14.89 1.79 -17.30
C TRP A 42 -16.12 2.69 -17.16
N SER A 43 -17.06 2.63 -18.12
CA SER A 43 -18.21 3.53 -18.18
C SER A 43 -19.51 2.83 -18.56
N LYS A 44 -20.64 3.38 -18.08
CA LYS A 44 -21.99 3.02 -18.51
C LYS A 44 -22.86 4.27 -18.61
N GLY A 45 -23.29 4.62 -19.82
CA GLY A 45 -24.08 5.83 -20.07
C GLY A 45 -23.28 7.10 -19.75
N ARG A 46 -23.76 7.90 -18.78
CA ARG A 46 -23.11 9.15 -18.34
C ARG A 46 -22.27 8.99 -17.06
N VAL A 47 -21.94 7.75 -16.68
CA VAL A 47 -21.17 7.44 -15.47
C VAL A 47 -19.89 6.71 -15.85
N ALA A 48 -18.75 7.14 -15.29
CA ALA A 48 -17.44 6.51 -15.46
C ALA A 48 -16.76 6.31 -14.09
N LEU A 49 -15.96 5.25 -13.98
CA LEU A 49 -15.07 4.97 -12.85
C LEU A 49 -13.66 5.43 -13.18
N LEU A 50 -12.96 5.98 -12.19
CA LEU A 50 -11.60 6.51 -12.29
C LEU A 50 -10.81 6.16 -11.02
N GLY A 51 -9.48 6.24 -11.08
CA GLY A 51 -8.63 5.99 -9.93
C GLY A 51 -8.67 4.52 -9.46
N ASP A 52 -8.42 4.32 -8.17
CA ASP A 52 -8.38 3.00 -7.54
C ASP A 52 -9.69 2.19 -7.69
N SER A 53 -10.81 2.86 -7.99
CA SER A 53 -12.09 2.19 -8.23
C SER A 53 -12.08 1.28 -9.48
N ILE A 54 -11.19 1.54 -10.43
CA ILE A 54 -11.09 0.80 -11.70
C ILE A 54 -9.70 0.23 -11.97
N HIS A 55 -8.64 0.85 -11.45
CA HIS A 55 -7.25 0.41 -11.63
C HIS A 55 -6.47 0.49 -10.30
N ALA A 56 -6.95 -0.23 -9.28
CA ALA A 56 -6.21 -0.40 -8.03
C ALA A 56 -4.81 -0.98 -8.33
N MET A 57 -3.77 -0.22 -8.00
CA MET A 57 -2.38 -0.64 -8.22
C MET A 57 -1.71 -0.98 -6.89
N GLN A 58 -0.76 -1.91 -6.94
CA GLN A 58 0.14 -2.10 -5.81
C GLN A 58 0.91 -0.79 -5.54
N PRO A 59 1.06 -0.39 -4.27
CA PRO A 59 1.67 0.90 -3.90
C PRO A 59 3.19 0.95 -4.16
N ASN A 60 3.80 -0.16 -4.58
CA ASN A 60 5.25 -0.28 -4.84
C ASN A 60 5.72 0.54 -6.05
N LEU A 61 4.83 0.88 -6.99
CA LEU A 61 5.18 1.66 -8.19
C LEU A 61 5.04 3.18 -7.98
N GLY A 62 4.40 3.64 -6.90
CA GLY A 62 4.16 5.06 -6.65
C GLY A 62 3.31 5.79 -7.70
N GLN A 63 2.74 5.07 -8.69
CA GLN A 63 2.03 5.66 -9.83
C GLN A 63 0.50 5.73 -9.66
N GLY A 64 -0.07 5.09 -8.63
CA GLY A 64 -1.52 5.08 -8.43
C GLY A 64 -2.13 6.49 -8.35
N GLY A 65 -1.45 7.41 -7.66
CA GLY A 65 -1.89 8.81 -7.55
C GLY A 65 -1.78 9.59 -8.88
N CYS A 66 -0.73 9.35 -9.67
CA CYS A 66 -0.57 10.02 -10.96
C CYS A 66 -1.63 9.55 -11.97
N MET A 67 -1.88 8.24 -12.05
CA MET A 67 -2.91 7.66 -12.93
C MET A 67 -4.34 8.04 -12.56
N ALA A 68 -4.58 8.43 -11.30
CA ALA A 68 -5.88 8.92 -10.88
C ALA A 68 -6.15 10.38 -11.32
N ILE A 69 -5.10 11.15 -11.61
CA ILE A 69 -5.18 12.55 -12.04
C ILE A 69 -5.23 12.68 -13.57
N GLU A 70 -4.50 11.80 -14.28
CA GLU A 70 -4.52 11.69 -15.74
C GLU A 70 -5.93 11.42 -16.30
#